data_AF-A0A7V9AEL1-F1
#
_entry.id   AF-A0A7V9AEL1-F1
#
_cell.length_a   1.000
_cell.length_b   1.000
_cell.length_c   1.000
_cell.angle_alpha   90.00
_cell.angle_beta   90.00
_cell.angle_gamma   90.00
#
_symmetry.space_group_name_H-M   'P 1'
#
loop_
_entity.id
_entity.type
_entity.pdbx_description
1 polymer ?
#
loop_
_entity_poly.entity_id
_entity_poly.type
_entity_poly.pdbx_seq_one_letter_code
_entity_poly.pdbx_strand_id
1 'polypeptide(L)'
;MSGLRERIAEVDASDQLGDVLALPDHVLDALWRFESAGSRPAEAAGLVVAGMGGSAIGAELARAALGDRLSLPLRCVRGYSLEPWTTPRHAVLCLSYSGDTEETLACFEAAEALGAPRYVATTGGALAAA
;
A
#
# COMPACT_ATOMS: atom_id res chain seq x y z
N MET A 1 -4.65 23.11 -28.46
CA MET A 1 -3.96 22.11 -27.61
C MET A 1 -3.72 20.78 -28.34
N SER A 2 -3.74 20.74 -29.68
CA SER A 2 -3.31 19.55 -30.44
C SER A 2 -1.79 19.40 -30.34
N GLY A 3 -1.29 18.16 -30.24
CA GLY A 3 0.16 17.88 -30.18
C GLY A 3 0.76 17.80 -28.77
N LEU A 4 -0.01 18.06 -27.71
CA LEU A 4 0.54 18.04 -26.35
C LEU A 4 0.93 16.63 -25.90
N ARG A 5 0.12 15.61 -26.25
CA ARG A 5 0.42 14.21 -25.87
C ARG A 5 1.68 13.72 -26.56
N GLU A 6 1.84 14.03 -27.83
CA GLU A 6 3.00 13.68 -28.65
C GLU A 6 4.27 14.30 -28.05
N ARG A 7 4.21 15.58 -27.66
CA ARG A 7 5.33 16.27 -27.00
C ARG A 7 5.67 15.73 -25.61
N ILE A 8 4.67 15.22 -24.87
CA ILE A 8 4.92 14.55 -23.58
C ILE A 8 5.60 13.20 -23.84
N ALA A 9 5.11 12.42 -24.81
CA ALA A 9 5.68 11.12 -25.16
C ALA A 9 7.15 11.19 -25.62
N GLU A 10 7.59 12.32 -26.20
CA GLU A 10 9.00 12.56 -26.55
C GLU A 10 9.94 12.61 -25.33
N VAL A 11 9.44 12.99 -24.15
CA VAL A 11 10.25 13.13 -22.92
C VAL A 11 9.88 12.12 -21.82
N ASP A 12 8.69 11.52 -21.91
CA ASP A 12 8.16 10.56 -20.95
C ASP A 12 8.56 9.14 -21.34
N ALA A 13 9.84 8.83 -21.18
CA ALA A 13 10.43 7.55 -21.60
C ALA A 13 9.83 6.32 -20.88
N SER A 14 9.10 6.52 -19.78
CA SER A 14 8.47 5.45 -18.99
C SER A 14 6.95 5.55 -18.94
N ASP A 15 6.34 6.29 -19.87
CA ASP A 15 4.87 6.43 -20.00
C ASP A 15 4.14 6.77 -18.69
N GLN A 16 4.73 7.66 -17.87
CA GLN A 16 4.14 8.12 -16.61
C GLN A 16 2.79 8.81 -16.82
N LEU A 17 2.60 9.50 -17.94
CA LEU A 17 1.30 10.07 -18.30
C LEU A 17 0.27 8.95 -18.49
N GLY A 18 0.63 7.85 -19.16
CA GLY A 18 -0.19 6.66 -19.29
C GLY A 18 -0.56 6.08 -17.93
N ASP A 19 0.43 5.85 -17.06
CA ASP A 19 0.24 5.31 -15.71
C ASP A 19 -0.73 6.15 -14.86
N VAL A 20 -0.59 7.48 -14.92
CA VAL A 20 -1.49 8.41 -14.20
C VAL A 20 -2.91 8.37 -14.77
N LEU A 21 -3.06 8.33 -16.09
CA LEU A 21 -4.38 8.25 -16.72
C LEU A 21 -5.06 6.89 -16.47
N ALA A 22 -4.28 5.83 -16.26
CA ALA A 22 -4.75 4.47 -15.96
C ALA A 22 -5.09 4.25 -14.46
N LEU A 23 -4.88 5.23 -13.58
CA LEU A 23 -5.20 5.11 -12.15
C LEU A 23 -6.61 4.57 -11.84
N PRO A 24 -7.69 4.98 -12.55
CA PRO A 24 -9.02 4.40 -12.31
C PRO A 24 -9.03 2.88 -12.51
N ASP A 25 -8.38 2.39 -13.56
CA ASP A 25 -8.30 0.96 -13.87
C ASP A 25 -7.44 0.23 -12.84
N HIS A 26 -6.33 0.84 -12.40
CA HIS A 26 -5.48 0.28 -11.33
C HIS A 26 -6.24 0.11 -10.00
N VAL A 27 -7.14 1.04 -9.66
CA VAL A 27 -7.98 0.91 -8.45
C VAL A 27 -8.98 -0.25 -8.60
N LEU A 28 -9.62 -0.38 -9.76
CA LEU A 28 -10.56 -1.48 -10.02
C LEU A 28 -9.85 -2.84 -10.01
N ASP A 29 -8.68 -2.93 -10.63
CA ASP A 29 -7.83 -4.14 -10.59
C ASP A 29 -7.39 -4.47 -9.17
N ALA A 30 -6.97 -3.48 -8.37
CA ALA A 30 -6.59 -3.71 -6.97
C ALA A 30 -7.76 -4.26 -6.13
N LEU A 31 -8.97 -3.73 -6.31
CA LEU A 31 -10.18 -4.24 -5.64
C LEU A 31 -10.49 -5.68 -6.07
N TRP A 32 -10.45 -5.95 -7.38
CA TRP A 32 -10.69 -7.28 -7.91
C TRP A 32 -9.66 -8.30 -7.39
N ARG A 33 -8.37 -7.94 -7.32
CA ARG A 33 -7.32 -8.80 -6.77
C ARG A 33 -7.52 -9.10 -5.29
N PHE A 34 -7.89 -8.09 -4.50
CA PHE A 34 -8.17 -8.27 -3.08
C PHE A 34 -9.33 -9.25 -2.86
N GLU A 35 -10.43 -9.07 -3.59
CA GLU A 35 -11.58 -9.98 -3.55
C GLU A 35 -11.23 -11.39 -4.04
N SER A 36 -10.51 -11.49 -5.16
CA SER A 36 -10.14 -12.77 -5.80
C SER A 36 -9.14 -13.58 -4.97
N ALA A 37 -8.31 -12.92 -4.16
CA ALA A 37 -7.46 -13.58 -3.18
C ALA A 37 -8.24 -14.21 -2.02
N GLY A 38 -9.57 -14.05 -1.98
CA GLY A 38 -10.41 -14.47 -0.85
C GLY A 38 -10.12 -13.68 0.42
N SER A 39 -9.39 -12.56 0.30
CA SER A 39 -9.03 -11.71 1.42
C SER A 39 -10.29 -11.05 1.98
N ARG A 40 -10.38 -10.99 3.30
CA ARG A 40 -11.46 -10.30 4.00
C ARG A 40 -10.87 -9.22 4.89
N PRO A 41 -11.50 -8.03 4.97
CA PRO A 41 -11.13 -7.04 5.96
C PRO A 41 -11.25 -7.63 7.37
N ALA A 42 -10.21 -7.50 8.17
CA ALA A 42 -10.22 -7.88 9.56
C ALA A 42 -11.04 -6.83 10.34
N GLU A 43 -11.75 -7.30 11.36
CA GLU A 43 -12.27 -6.39 12.38
C GLU A 43 -11.07 -5.85 13.18
N ALA A 44 -10.79 -4.57 13.01
CA ALA A 44 -9.59 -3.94 13.56
C ALA A 44 -9.91 -2.58 14.20
N ALA A 45 -9.06 -2.16 15.14
CA ALA A 45 -9.10 -0.84 15.77
C ALA A 45 -8.54 0.28 14.87
N GLY A 46 -7.95 -0.09 13.73
CA GLY A 46 -7.31 0.81 12.76
C GLY A 46 -6.38 0.03 11.83
N LEU A 47 -5.88 0.71 10.80
CA LEU A 47 -4.95 0.17 9.81
C LEU A 47 -3.60 0.88 9.91
N VAL A 48 -2.54 0.09 10.08
CA VAL A 48 -1.15 0.53 9.92
C VAL A 48 -0.66 0.06 8.56
N VAL A 49 -0.12 0.95 7.74
CA VAL A 49 0.49 0.61 6.45
C VAL A 49 2.00 0.79 6.56
N ALA A 50 2.74 -0.32 6.53
CA ALA A 50 4.19 -0.32 6.49
C ALA A 50 4.67 -0.33 5.04
N GLY A 51 5.42 0.68 4.64
CA GLY A 51 5.93 0.80 3.28
C GLY A 51 6.83 2.02 3.10
N MET A 52 7.72 1.95 2.11
CA MET A 52 8.66 3.02 1.79
C MET A 52 8.33 3.68 0.44
N GLY A 53 8.76 4.93 0.25
CA GLY A 53 8.62 5.64 -1.03
C GLY A 53 7.20 5.63 -1.59
N GLY A 54 7.03 5.18 -2.84
CA GLY A 54 5.75 5.10 -3.54
C GLY A 54 4.69 4.27 -2.80
N SER A 55 5.10 3.19 -2.12
CA SER A 55 4.20 2.36 -1.30
C SER A 55 3.58 3.17 -0.16
N ALA A 56 4.37 4.00 0.52
CA ALA A 56 3.87 4.89 1.56
C ALA A 56 2.93 5.98 1.02
N ILE A 57 3.21 6.47 -0.18
CA ILE A 57 2.42 7.53 -0.83
C ILE A 57 1.00 7.05 -1.12
N GLY A 58 0.81 5.78 -1.53
CA GLY A 58 -0.53 5.23 -1.76
C GLY A 58 -1.42 5.28 -0.51
N ALA A 59 -0.86 4.95 0.67
CA ALA A 59 -1.57 5.03 1.94
C ALA A 59 -1.93 6.48 2.32
N GLU A 60 -1.00 7.41 2.14
CA GLU A 60 -1.27 8.84 2.40
C GLU A 60 -2.31 9.43 1.45
N LEU A 61 -2.28 9.04 0.17
CA LEU A 61 -3.28 9.43 -0.82
C LEU A 61 -4.66 8.90 -0.42
N ALA A 62 -4.76 7.62 -0.05
CA ALA A 62 -6.02 7.03 0.41
C ALA A 62 -6.55 7.75 1.66
N ARG A 63 -5.68 8.05 2.62
CA ARG A 63 -6.02 8.81 3.83
C ARG A 63 -6.55 10.20 3.50
N ALA A 64 -5.88 10.92 2.60
CA ALA A 64 -6.28 12.26 2.17
C ALA A 64 -7.60 12.24 1.38
N ALA A 65 -7.80 11.25 0.50
CA ALA A 65 -9.00 11.12 -0.30
C ALA A 65 -10.23 10.72 0.51
N LEU A 66 -10.06 9.87 1.53
CA LEU A 66 -11.15 9.47 2.42
C LEU A 66 -11.47 10.57 3.44
N GLY A 67 -10.43 11.23 4.00
CA GLY A 67 -10.56 12.32 4.95
C GLY A 67 -11.45 11.93 6.14
N ASP A 68 -12.42 12.78 6.44
CA ASP A 68 -13.35 12.62 7.58
C ASP A 68 -14.31 11.42 7.45
N ARG A 69 -14.30 10.73 6.30
CA ARG A 69 -15.07 9.49 6.11
C ARG A 69 -14.42 8.27 6.76
N LEU A 70 -13.14 8.38 7.16
CA LEU A 70 -12.47 7.33 7.93
C LEU A 70 -13.05 7.27 9.35
N SER A 71 -13.71 6.17 9.69
CA SER A 71 -14.23 5.91 11.03
C SER A 71 -13.17 5.40 12.00
N LEU A 72 -12.02 4.95 11.49
CA LEU A 72 -10.90 4.39 12.25
C LEU A 72 -9.56 4.96 11.76
N PRO A 73 -8.51 4.97 12.60
CA PRO A 73 -7.20 5.49 12.22
C PRO A 73 -6.57 4.71 11.05
N LEU A 74 -5.99 5.45 10.11
CA LEU A 74 -5.10 4.93 9.06
C LEU A 74 -3.74 5.63 9.20
N ARG A 75 -2.68 4.86 9.43
CA ARG A 75 -1.34 5.39 9.72
C ARG A 75 -0.28 4.74 8.85
N CYS A 76 0.65 5.54 8.33
CA CYS A 76 1.75 5.05 7.51
C CYS A 76 3.05 4.98 8.33
N VAL A 77 3.73 3.84 8.28
CA VAL A 77 5.03 3.59 8.90
C VAL A 77 6.08 3.49 7.81
N ARG A 78 7.10 4.35 7.90
CA ARG A 78 8.22 4.45 6.96
C ARG A 78 9.54 4.14 7.67
N GLY A 79 9.62 2.98 8.31
CA GLY A 79 10.77 2.58 9.11
C GLY A 79 10.68 1.12 9.55
N TYR A 80 11.64 0.71 10.36
CA TYR A 80 11.89 -0.69 10.73
C TYR A 80 11.02 -1.23 11.86
N SER A 81 10.12 -0.43 12.43
CA SER A 81 9.34 -0.81 13.61
C SER A 81 7.93 -0.28 13.54
N LEU A 82 6.96 -1.09 13.98
CA LEU A 82 5.61 -0.63 14.26
C LEU A 82 5.62 0.46 15.34
N GLU A 83 4.67 1.38 15.27
CA GLU A 83 4.58 2.44 16.27
C GLU A 83 4.23 1.84 17.65
N PRO A 84 4.72 2.40 18.78
CA PRO A 84 4.56 1.80 20.11
C PRO A 84 3.11 1.60 20.58
N TRP A 85 2.17 2.33 19.99
CA TRP A 85 0.74 2.22 20.30
C TRP A 85 0.04 1.12 19.49
N THR A 86 0.75 0.49 18.54
CA THR A 86 0.22 -0.63 17.75
C THR A 86 -0.04 -1.82 18.67
N THR A 87 -1.21 -2.43 18.53
CA THR A 87 -1.66 -3.56 19.37
C THR A 87 -2.18 -4.70 18.48
N PRO A 88 -2.40 -5.91 19.03
CA PRO A 88 -2.94 -7.03 18.26
C PRO A 88 -4.34 -6.76 17.67
N ARG A 89 -5.02 -5.70 18.11
CA ARG A 89 -6.31 -5.28 17.53
C ARG A 89 -6.17 -4.43 16.26
N HIS A 90 -4.97 -4.01 15.87
CA HIS A 90 -4.75 -3.25 14.63
C HIS A 90 -4.44 -4.22 13.49
N ALA A 91 -4.88 -3.89 12.27
CA ALA A 91 -4.42 -4.57 11.08
C ALA A 91 -3.14 -3.90 10.56
N VAL A 92 -2.21 -4.70 10.03
CA VAL A 92 -0.96 -4.21 9.41
C VAL A 92 -0.92 -4.62 7.94
N LEU A 93 -0.92 -3.64 7.04
CA LEU A 93 -0.67 -3.83 5.62
C LEU A 93 0.81 -3.58 5.31
N CYS A 94 1.53 -4.63 4.93
CA CYS A 94 2.90 -4.55 4.46
C CYS A 94 2.91 -4.38 2.94
N LEU A 95 3.29 -3.19 2.48
CA LEU A 95 3.22 -2.77 1.09
C LEU A 95 4.63 -2.47 0.58
N SER A 96 5.09 -3.27 -0.39
CA SER A 96 6.38 -3.09 -1.06
C SER A 96 6.27 -3.59 -2.49
N TYR A 97 6.69 -2.79 -3.47
CA TYR A 97 6.70 -3.23 -4.86
C TYR A 97 7.64 -4.42 -5.08
N SER A 98 8.90 -4.32 -4.61
CA SER A 98 9.90 -5.37 -4.74
C SER A 98 9.63 -6.58 -3.85
N GLY A 99 8.95 -6.37 -2.72
CA GLY A 99 8.75 -7.39 -1.69
C GLY A 99 9.94 -7.60 -0.75
N ASP A 100 11.10 -7.03 -1.09
CA ASP A 100 12.35 -7.17 -0.32
C ASP A 100 12.76 -5.89 0.43
N THR A 101 11.86 -4.91 0.57
CA THR A 101 12.15 -3.68 1.33
C THR A 101 12.37 -4.04 2.81
N GLU A 102 13.59 -3.83 3.30
CA GLU A 102 14.03 -4.25 4.64
C GLU A 102 13.14 -3.67 5.75
N GLU A 103 12.76 -2.40 5.65
CA GLU A 103 11.87 -1.72 6.59
C GLU A 103 10.49 -2.39 6.65
N THR A 104 9.94 -2.73 5.48
CA THR A 104 8.63 -3.38 5.38
C THR A 104 8.68 -4.81 5.92
N LEU A 105 9.75 -5.55 5.65
CA LEU A 105 9.97 -6.88 6.19
C LEU A 105 10.10 -6.86 7.72
N ALA A 106 10.85 -5.90 8.27
CA ALA A 106 10.95 -5.75 9.72
C ALA A 106 9.58 -5.47 10.38
N CYS A 107 8.74 -4.66 9.74
CA CYS A 107 7.36 -4.43 10.20
C CYS A 107 6.47 -5.67 10.06
N PHE A 108 6.66 -6.47 9.01
CA PHE A 108 5.93 -7.72 8.80
C PHE A 108 6.21 -8.74 9.91
N GLU A 109 7.49 -8.94 10.26
CA GLU A 109 7.93 -9.78 11.38
C GLU A 109 7.43 -9.23 12.73
N ALA A 110 7.49 -7.91 12.93
CA ALA A 110 6.99 -7.29 14.16
C ALA A 110 5.47 -7.47 14.32
N ALA A 111 4.71 -7.40 13.22
CA ALA A 111 3.27 -7.63 13.24
C ALA A 111 2.93 -9.09 13.58
N GLU A 112 3.75 -10.04 13.10
CA GLU A 112 3.63 -11.46 13.44
C GLU A 112 3.86 -11.71 14.92
N ALA A 113 4.98 -11.20 15.45
CA ALA A 113 5.34 -11.33 16.85
C ALA A 113 4.29 -10.69 17.77
N LEU A 114 3.64 -9.61 17.31
CA LEU A 114 2.55 -8.94 18.01
C LEU A 114 1.23 -9.74 17.94
N GLY A 115 1.05 -10.65 16.98
CA GLY A 115 -0.22 -11.33 16.73
C GLY A 115 -1.29 -10.43 16.10
N ALA A 116 -0.87 -9.38 15.40
CA ALA A 116 -1.77 -8.50 14.66
C ALA A 116 -2.17 -9.13 13.32
N PRO A 117 -3.42 -8.95 12.83
CA PRO A 117 -3.78 -9.32 11.46
C PRO A 117 -2.86 -8.67 10.43
N ARG A 118 -2.29 -9.48 9.53
CA ARG A 118 -1.35 -9.02 8.48
C ARG A 118 -1.96 -9.14 7.10
N TYR A 119 -1.70 -8.15 6.26
CA TYR A 119 -1.96 -8.16 4.83
C TYR A 119 -0.66 -7.84 4.10
N VAL A 120 -0.48 -8.41 2.92
CA VAL A 120 0.67 -8.15 2.06
C VAL A 120 0.19 -7.72 0.69
N ALA A 121 0.79 -6.66 0.16
CA ALA A 121 0.64 -6.25 -1.23
C ALA A 121 2.03 -6.05 -1.84
N THR A 122 2.37 -6.90 -2.80
CA THR A 122 3.69 -6.96 -3.44
C THR A 122 3.59 -7.52 -4.86
N THR A 123 4.64 -7.34 -5.66
CA THR A 123 4.81 -8.02 -6.96
C THR A 123 5.72 -9.26 -6.88
N GLY A 124 6.35 -9.50 -5.73
CA GLY A 124 7.28 -10.63 -5.53
C GLY A 124 8.04 -10.55 -4.20
N GLY A 125 9.27 -11.05 -4.21
CA GLY A 125 10.22 -10.98 -3.09
C GLY A 125 9.85 -11.83 -1.88
N ALA A 126 10.57 -11.61 -0.79
CA ALA A 126 10.40 -12.33 0.47
C ALA A 126 8.97 -12.20 1.02
N LEU A 127 8.35 -11.02 0.90
CA LEU A 127 6.95 -10.82 1.30
C LEU A 127 5.95 -11.72 0.54
N ALA A 128 6.22 -12.09 -0.71
CA ALA A 128 5.34 -12.99 -1.47
C ALA A 128 5.53 -14.47 -1.11
N ALA A 129 6.65 -14.82 -0.48
CA ALA A 129 6.99 -16.19 -0.09
C ALA A 129 6.60 -16.52 1.36
N ALA A 130 6.13 -15.52 2.12
CA ALA A 130 5.80 -15.61 3.54
C ALA A 130 4.40 -16.18 3.81
#